data_AF-A0A965LM89-F1
#
_entry.id   AF-A0A965LM89-F1
#
_cell.length_a   1.000
_cell.length_b   1.000
_cell.length_c   1.000
_cell.angle_alpha   90.00
_cell.angle_beta   90.00
_cell.angle_gamma   90.00
#
_symmetry.space_group_name_H-M   'P 1'
#
loop_
_entity.id
_entity.type
_entity.pdbx_description
1 polymer ?
#
loop_
_entity_poly.entity_id
_entity_poly.type
_entity_poly.pdbx_seq_one_letter_code
_entity_poly.pdbx_strand_id
1 'polypeptide(L)'
;MRDDQWQGLIKSRLEDPNGAAKALKKRKRRKLITDSQLFIVAADHTARGMLGVGDDQFAMADRRKLLDALLVALDNPLVDGVLGSADVIDELALLGALDNKLVFGTMNRGGIMGASWELNDRMTAYTPQDIASRGLDG
;
A
#
# COMPACT_ATOMS: atom_id res chain seq x y z
N MET A 1 7.74 -13.67 -3.28
CA MET A 1 7.36 -13.41 -4.68
C MET A 1 8.38 -14.06 -5.55
N ARG A 2 7.94 -14.79 -6.58
CA ARG A 2 8.83 -15.43 -7.54
C ARG A 2 9.45 -14.38 -8.50
N ASP A 3 10.56 -14.71 -9.14
CA ASP A 3 11.27 -13.77 -10.03
C ASP A 3 10.42 -13.34 -11.23
N ASP A 4 9.60 -14.24 -11.78
CA ASP A 4 8.67 -13.94 -12.88
C ASP A 4 7.64 -12.87 -12.49
N GLN A 5 7.08 -12.96 -11.29
CA GLN A 5 6.13 -11.97 -10.77
C GLN A 5 6.80 -10.61 -10.56
N TRP A 6 8.02 -10.58 -10.02
CA TRP A 6 8.77 -9.35 -9.80
C TRP A 6 9.10 -8.64 -11.12
N GLN A 7 9.60 -9.39 -12.12
CA GLN A 7 9.87 -8.84 -13.44
C GLN A 7 8.58 -8.41 -14.15
N GLY A 8 7.48 -9.15 -13.97
CA GLY A 8 6.16 -8.79 -14.48
C GLY A 8 5.65 -7.47 -13.90
N LEU A 9 5.85 -7.23 -12.61
CA LEU A 9 5.51 -5.97 -11.94
C LEU A 9 6.31 -4.80 -12.54
N ILE A 10 7.64 -4.95 -12.66
CA ILE A 10 8.51 -3.93 -13.27
C ILE A 10 8.05 -3.63 -14.70
N LYS A 11 7.84 -4.66 -15.51
CA LYS A 11 7.38 -4.53 -16.89
C LYS A 11 6.03 -3.82 -16.98
N SER A 12 5.09 -4.16 -16.09
CA SER A 12 3.78 -3.51 -16.05
C SER A 12 3.89 -2.01 -15.77
N ARG A 13 4.75 -1.61 -14.83
CA ARG A 13 4.99 -0.18 -14.54
C ARG A 13 5.68 0.55 -15.70
N LEU A 14 6.55 -0.14 -16.42
CA LEU A 14 7.27 0.43 -17.56
C LEU A 14 6.37 0.61 -18.80
N GLU A 15 5.50 -0.36 -19.08
CA GLU A 15 4.75 -0.44 -20.34
C GLU A 15 3.30 0.06 -20.23
N ASP A 16 2.65 -0.03 -19.07
CA ASP A 16 1.31 0.53 -18.83
C ASP A 16 1.30 1.40 -17.56
N PRO A 17 1.69 2.69 -17.66
CA PRO A 17 1.74 3.58 -16.51
C PRO A 17 0.38 3.80 -15.85
N ASN A 18 -0.72 3.52 -16.55
CA ASN A 18 -2.08 3.60 -16.01
C ASN A 18 -2.62 2.26 -15.49
N GLY A 19 -1.81 1.20 -15.55
CA GLY A 19 -2.20 -0.17 -15.21
C GLY A 19 -2.71 -0.28 -13.77
N ALA A 20 -2.00 0.32 -12.81
CA ALA A 20 -2.38 0.29 -11.40
C ALA A 20 -3.74 0.98 -11.15
N ALA A 21 -3.95 2.16 -11.73
CA ALA A 21 -5.21 2.88 -11.61
C ALA A 21 -6.39 2.10 -12.23
N LYS A 22 -6.15 1.42 -13.37
CA LYS A 22 -7.15 0.53 -13.99
C LYS A 22 -7.44 -0.68 -13.09
N ALA A 23 -6.41 -1.29 -12.50
CA ALA A 23 -6.55 -2.44 -11.60
C ALA A 23 -7.34 -2.07 -10.34
N LEU A 24 -6.99 -0.95 -9.69
CA LEU A 24 -7.72 -0.44 -8.52
C LEU A 24 -9.21 -0.22 -8.80
N LYS A 25 -9.54 0.39 -9.96
CA LYS A 25 -10.93 0.63 -10.34
C LYS A 25 -11.71 -0.64 -10.67
N LYS A 26 -11.03 -1.66 -11.22
CA LYS A 26 -11.65 -2.93 -11.63
C LYS A 26 -11.75 -3.95 -10.50
N ARG A 27 -11.01 -3.77 -9.41
CA ARG A 27 -10.95 -4.73 -8.31
C ARG A 27 -12.34 -5.01 -7.74
N LYS A 28 -12.54 -6.22 -7.24
CA LYS A 28 -13.75 -6.56 -6.48
C LYS A 28 -13.71 -5.84 -5.14
N ARG A 29 -14.71 -5.00 -4.89
CA ARG A 29 -14.87 -4.29 -3.61
C ARG A 29 -15.74 -5.09 -2.65
N ARG A 30 -15.57 -4.84 -1.36
CA ARG A 30 -16.41 -5.39 -0.28
C ARG A 30 -17.08 -4.27 0.51
N LYS A 31 -18.03 -4.63 1.37
CA LYS A 31 -18.62 -3.69 2.35
C LYS A 31 -17.57 -3.31 3.41
N LEU A 32 -17.66 -2.08 3.90
CA LEU A 32 -16.75 -1.54 4.91
C LEU A 32 -16.83 -2.29 6.25
N ILE A 33 -18.03 -2.65 6.72
CA ILE A 33 -18.21 -3.39 7.97
C ILE A 33 -19.08 -4.61 7.67
N THR A 34 -18.61 -5.78 8.07
CA THR A 34 -19.37 -7.04 8.04
C THR A 34 -19.66 -7.54 9.45
N ASP A 35 -18.65 -7.51 10.33
CA ASP A 35 -18.69 -8.22 11.62
C ASP A 35 -18.29 -7.34 12.82
N SER A 36 -18.58 -6.03 12.74
CA SER A 36 -18.31 -5.01 13.80
C SER A 36 -16.83 -4.68 14.06
N GLN A 37 -15.90 -5.44 13.49
CA GLN A 37 -14.46 -5.24 13.61
C GLN A 37 -13.80 -5.11 12.24
N LEU A 38 -12.63 -4.48 12.23
CA LEU A 38 -11.78 -4.37 11.05
C LEU A 38 -10.33 -4.67 11.42
N PHE A 39 -9.70 -5.55 10.66
CA PHE A 39 -8.28 -5.84 10.75
C PHE A 39 -7.55 -5.39 9.48
N ILE A 40 -6.82 -4.28 9.60
CA ILE A 40 -6.09 -3.64 8.50
C ILE A 40 -4.58 -3.71 8.75
N VAL A 41 -3.82 -4.12 7.74
CA VAL A 41 -2.35 -4.12 7.78
C VAL A 41 -1.81 -2.79 7.26
N ALA A 42 -0.95 -2.11 8.02
CA ALA A 42 -0.37 -0.84 7.64
C ALA A 42 1.05 -0.99 7.07
N ALA A 43 1.31 -0.38 5.91
CA ALA A 43 2.57 -0.46 5.18
C ALA A 43 2.94 0.86 4.48
N ASP A 44 2.80 1.98 5.18
CA ASP A 44 3.15 3.31 4.67
C ASP A 44 4.34 3.96 5.41
N HIS A 45 4.92 3.26 6.38
CA HIS A 45 6.08 3.69 7.18
C HIS A 45 7.29 4.07 6.33
N THR A 46 7.54 3.33 5.23
CA THR A 46 8.66 3.63 4.32
C THR A 46 8.54 5.02 3.70
N ALA A 47 7.33 5.51 3.46
CA ALA A 47 7.10 6.86 2.94
C ALA A 47 7.44 7.96 3.95
N ARG A 48 7.57 7.61 5.24
CA ARG A 48 8.05 8.50 6.31
C ARG A 48 9.56 8.37 6.58
N GLY A 49 10.26 7.54 5.82
CA GLY A 49 11.67 7.19 6.10
C GLY A 49 11.85 6.23 7.29
N MET A 50 10.77 5.64 7.80
CA MET A 50 10.82 4.65 8.87
C MET A 50 10.99 3.26 8.24
N LEU A 51 12.22 2.72 8.31
CA LEU A 51 12.58 1.43 7.67
C LEU A 51 12.85 0.31 8.68
N GLY A 52 13.13 0.66 9.93
CA GLY A 52 13.53 -0.31 10.95
C GLY A 52 12.36 -1.03 11.61
N VAL A 53 12.58 -2.29 11.98
CA VAL A 53 11.68 -3.11 12.80
C VAL A 53 12.52 -3.85 13.84
N GLY A 54 12.25 -3.59 15.12
CA GLY A 54 13.06 -4.15 16.21
C GLY A 54 14.54 -3.75 16.07
N ASP A 55 15.43 -4.74 16.07
CA ASP A 55 16.88 -4.53 15.96
C ASP A 55 17.38 -4.41 14.51
N ASP A 56 16.54 -4.73 13.51
CA ASP A 56 16.91 -4.58 12.09
C ASP A 56 16.51 -3.20 11.57
N GLN A 57 17.50 -2.33 11.42
CA GLN A 57 17.33 -0.94 10.96
C GLN A 57 16.83 -0.83 9.50
N PHE A 58 16.93 -1.89 8.71
CA PHE A 58 16.59 -1.91 7.28
C PHE A 58 15.55 -2.97 6.92
N ALA A 59 14.81 -3.48 7.91
CA ALA A 59 13.82 -4.54 7.72
C ALA A 59 12.83 -4.27 6.57
N MET A 60 12.42 -3.02 6.39
CA MET A 60 11.48 -2.59 5.33
C MET A 60 12.17 -1.93 4.12
N ALA A 61 13.50 -1.90 4.06
CA ALA A 61 14.23 -1.27 2.95
C ALA A 61 14.13 -2.08 1.65
N ASP A 62 14.03 -3.40 1.74
CA ASP A 62 13.82 -4.28 0.60
C ASP A 62 12.33 -4.30 0.21
N ARG A 63 12.00 -3.54 -0.84
CA ARG A 63 10.63 -3.43 -1.36
C ARG A 63 10.04 -4.79 -1.73
N ARG A 64 10.84 -5.72 -2.28
CA ARG A 64 10.36 -7.04 -2.68
C ARG A 64 9.99 -7.88 -1.46
N LYS A 65 10.81 -7.86 -0.40
CA LYS A 65 10.47 -8.53 0.88
C LYS A 65 9.25 -7.92 1.55
N LEU A 66 9.11 -6.60 1.51
CA LEU A 66 7.92 -5.93 2.04
C LEU A 66 6.65 -6.37 1.30
N LEU A 67 6.67 -6.39 -0.04
CA LEU A 67 5.55 -6.90 -0.83
C LEU A 67 5.28 -8.37 -0.55
N ASP A 68 6.30 -9.19 -0.33
CA ASP A 68 6.13 -10.61 0.05
C ASP A 68 5.36 -10.77 1.35
N ALA A 69 5.74 -10.02 2.38
CA ALA A 69 5.04 -10.04 3.66
C ALA A 69 3.59 -9.56 3.52
N LEU A 70 3.35 -8.52 2.71
CA LEU A 70 2.01 -8.00 2.46
C LEU A 70 1.12 -8.98 1.68
N LEU A 71 1.67 -9.67 0.68
CA LEU A 71 0.95 -10.70 -0.05
C LEU A 71 0.54 -11.86 0.86
N VAL A 72 1.44 -12.31 1.75
CA VAL A 72 1.11 -13.34 2.75
C VAL A 72 0.02 -12.86 3.70
N ALA A 73 0.11 -11.62 4.19
CA ALA A 73 -0.90 -11.08 5.09
C ALA A 73 -2.26 -10.93 4.41
N LEU A 74 -2.30 -10.44 3.17
CA LEU A 74 -3.55 -10.22 2.43
C LEU A 74 -4.19 -11.52 1.94
N ASP A 75 -3.43 -12.60 1.77
CA ASP A 75 -4.00 -13.92 1.47
C ASP A 75 -4.82 -14.48 2.67
N ASN A 76 -4.53 -14.02 3.89
CA ASN A 76 -5.29 -14.43 5.07
C ASN A 76 -6.74 -13.87 5.02
N PRO A 77 -7.79 -14.72 5.13
CA PRO A 77 -9.18 -14.28 5.07
C PRO A 77 -9.61 -13.40 6.24
N LEU A 78 -8.87 -13.44 7.37
CA LEU A 78 -9.13 -12.58 8.53
C LEU A 78 -8.60 -11.15 8.35
N VAL A 79 -7.74 -10.91 7.36
CA VAL A 79 -7.25 -9.56 7.07
C VAL A 79 -8.23 -8.88 6.14
N ASP A 80 -8.86 -7.82 6.65
CA ASP A 80 -9.90 -7.10 5.93
C ASP A 80 -9.35 -6.19 4.84
N GLY A 81 -8.12 -5.70 5.00
CA GLY A 81 -7.53 -4.74 4.06
C GLY A 81 -6.12 -4.26 4.41
N VAL A 82 -5.71 -3.22 3.69
CA VAL A 82 -4.38 -2.59 3.79
C VAL A 82 -4.48 -1.07 3.85
N LEU A 83 -3.60 -0.44 4.63
CA LEU A 83 -3.29 0.99 4.59
C LEU A 83 -1.89 1.17 4.02
N GLY A 84 -1.73 1.98 2.98
CA GLY A 84 -0.45 2.12 2.29
C GLY A 84 -0.21 3.47 1.65
N SER A 85 1.05 3.73 1.31
CA SER A 85 1.44 4.81 0.40
C SER A 85 1.13 4.44 -1.05
N ALA A 86 1.09 5.45 -1.92
CA ALA A 86 0.60 5.25 -3.28
C ALA A 86 1.39 4.23 -4.10
N ASP A 87 2.70 4.17 -3.91
CA ASP A 87 3.57 3.19 -4.52
C ASP A 87 3.26 1.75 -4.08
N VAL A 88 3.04 1.52 -2.78
CA VAL A 88 2.67 0.20 -2.23
C VAL A 88 1.30 -0.24 -2.74
N ILE A 89 0.31 0.66 -2.70
CA ILE A 89 -1.05 0.35 -3.15
C ILE A 89 -1.08 0.04 -4.66
N ASP A 90 -0.36 0.83 -5.47
CA ASP A 90 -0.29 0.60 -6.91
C ASP A 90 0.36 -0.77 -7.25
N GLU A 91 1.41 -1.16 -6.51
CA GLU A 91 2.08 -2.46 -6.70
C GLU A 91 1.19 -3.64 -6.29
N LEU A 92 0.52 -3.54 -5.15
CA LEU A 92 -0.45 -4.57 -4.72
C LEU A 92 -1.62 -4.70 -5.69
N ALA A 93 -2.07 -3.59 -6.28
CA ALA A 93 -3.10 -3.60 -7.31
C ALA A 93 -2.63 -4.31 -8.58
N LEU A 94 -1.42 -4.02 -9.06
CA LEU A 94 -0.82 -4.68 -10.22
C LEU A 94 -0.58 -6.18 -9.99
N LEU A 95 -0.29 -6.57 -8.75
CA LEU A 95 -0.15 -7.97 -8.34
C LEU A 95 -1.51 -8.68 -8.14
N GLY A 96 -2.63 -7.98 -8.24
CA GLY A 96 -3.97 -8.55 -8.07
C GLY A 96 -4.35 -8.88 -6.63
N ALA A 97 -3.65 -8.32 -5.65
CA ALA A 97 -3.80 -8.69 -4.23
C ALA A 97 -4.94 -7.98 -3.49
N LEU A 98 -5.67 -7.07 -4.16
CA LEU A 98 -6.63 -6.16 -3.52
C LEU A 98 -8.10 -6.51 -3.79
N ASP A 99 -8.36 -7.65 -4.44
CA ASP A 99 -9.71 -8.16 -4.62
C ASP A 99 -10.33 -8.57 -3.27
N ASN A 100 -11.54 -8.10 -3.02
CA ASN A 100 -12.29 -8.28 -1.76
C ASN A 100 -11.57 -7.74 -0.52
N LYS A 101 -10.60 -6.83 -0.67
CA LYS A 101 -9.93 -6.14 0.43
C LYS A 101 -10.40 -4.70 0.56
N LEU A 102 -10.28 -4.12 1.75
CA LEU A 102 -10.37 -2.68 1.93
C LEU A 102 -9.01 -2.05 1.65
N VAL A 103 -8.99 -0.89 1.01
CA VAL A 103 -7.76 -0.21 0.61
C VAL A 103 -7.79 1.23 1.08
N PHE A 104 -6.88 1.57 2.01
CA PHE A 104 -6.77 2.88 2.60
C PHE A 104 -5.47 3.57 2.15
N GLY A 105 -5.58 4.84 1.79
CA GLY A 105 -4.48 5.66 1.31
C GLY A 105 -3.92 6.58 2.41
N THR A 106 -2.62 6.53 2.66
CA THR A 106 -1.97 7.52 3.51
C THR A 106 -1.99 8.91 2.86
N MET A 107 -2.15 9.97 3.66
CA MET A 107 -2.33 11.35 3.16
C MET A 107 -1.16 12.28 3.52
N ASN A 108 -0.62 12.18 4.73
CA ASN A 108 0.51 12.98 5.23
C ASN A 108 1.75 12.11 5.46
N ARG A 109 2.82 12.44 4.73
CA ARG A 109 4.15 11.84 4.87
C ARG A 109 5.26 12.87 4.66
N GLY A 110 4.98 14.15 4.91
CA GLY A 110 5.96 15.24 4.75
C GLY A 110 6.92 15.36 5.94
N GLY A 111 6.49 14.90 7.10
CA GLY A 111 7.28 14.83 8.33
C GLY A 111 8.17 13.59 8.34
N ILE A 112 9.31 13.67 7.64
CA ILE A 112 10.30 12.60 7.56
C ILE A 112 10.95 12.37 8.92
N MET A 113 11.11 11.10 9.31
CA MET A 113 11.75 10.70 10.57
C MET A 113 13.14 11.32 10.70
N GLY A 114 13.41 11.95 11.84
CA GLY A 114 14.69 12.56 12.19
C GLY A 114 14.94 13.91 11.53
N ALA A 115 14.04 14.41 10.67
CA ALA A 115 14.15 15.75 10.12
C ALA A 115 13.81 16.81 11.17
N SER A 116 14.46 17.99 11.10
CA SER A 116 14.16 19.10 12.01
C SER A 116 12.72 19.63 11.90
N TRP A 117 12.02 19.28 10.81
CA TRP A 117 10.63 19.61 10.55
C TRP A 117 9.69 18.41 10.67
N GLU A 118 10.08 17.32 11.33
CA GLU A 118 9.26 16.10 11.43
C GLU A 118 7.82 16.35 11.91
N LEU A 119 7.63 17.29 12.85
CA LEU A 119 6.30 17.69 13.35
C LEU A 119 5.49 18.54 12.36
N ASN A 120 6.12 19.15 11.36
CA ASN A 120 5.46 19.85 10.26
C ASN A 120 5.09 18.84 9.16
N ASP A 121 4.22 17.90 9.52
CA ASP A 121 3.87 16.76 8.67
C ASP A 121 2.84 17.14 7.60
N ARG A 122 3.35 17.65 6.48
CA ARG A 122 2.53 18.12 5.36
C ARG A 122 1.83 16.97 4.63
N MET A 123 0.71 17.30 4.00
CA MET A 123 0.00 16.45 3.04
C MET A 123 0.84 16.30 1.78
N THR A 124 1.52 15.16 1.63
CA THR A 124 2.43 14.87 0.51
C THR A 124 2.10 13.57 -0.22
N ALA A 125 1.05 12.87 0.21
CA ALA A 125 0.59 11.62 -0.38
C ALA A 125 -0.81 11.79 -0.97
N TYR A 126 -1.75 10.87 -0.72
CA TYR A 126 -3.08 10.95 -1.32
C TYR A 126 -3.86 12.17 -0.84
N THR A 127 -4.60 12.79 -1.76
CA THR A 127 -5.68 13.73 -1.44
C THR A 127 -7.03 13.00 -1.33
N PRO A 128 -8.06 13.60 -0.71
CA PRO A 128 -9.42 13.03 -0.73
C PRO A 128 -9.94 12.78 -2.16
N GLN A 129 -9.58 13.65 -3.10
CA GLN A 129 -9.92 13.53 -4.51
C GLN A 129 -9.21 12.33 -5.16
N ASP A 130 -7.96 12.06 -4.80
CA ASP A 130 -7.25 10.86 -5.26
C ASP A 130 -7.89 9.58 -4.72
N ILE A 131 -8.20 9.55 -3.41
CA ILE A 131 -8.88 8.42 -2.75
C ILE A 131 -10.19 8.09 -3.49
N ALA A 132 -11.04 9.09 -3.68
CA ALA A 132 -12.32 8.91 -4.37
C ALA A 132 -12.16 8.51 -5.84
N SER A 133 -11.29 9.20 -6.59
CA SER A 133 -11.13 8.98 -8.03
C SER A 133 -10.46 7.65 -8.38
N ARG A 134 -9.64 7.11 -7.46
CA ARG A 134 -8.98 5.80 -7.59
C ARG A 134 -9.82 4.64 -7.06
N GLY A 135 -10.92 4.92 -6.34
CA GLY A 135 -11.78 3.89 -5.76
C GLY A 135 -11.20 3.23 -4.51
N LEU A 136 -10.40 3.98 -3.74
CA LEU A 136 -9.97 3.59 -2.40
C LEU A 136 -11.15 3.72 -1.42
N ASP A 137 -11.04 3.04 -0.28
CA ASP A 137 -12.10 2.97 0.73
C ASP A 137 -11.92 4.00 1.85
N GLY A 138 -10.77 4.66 1.90
CA GLY A 138 -10.49 5.81 2.77
C GLY A 138 -9.02 6.22 2.76
#